data_AF-A0A2G5XMZ9-F1
#
_entry.id   AF-A0A2G5XMZ9-F1
#
_cell.length_a   1.000
_cell.length_b   1.000
_cell.length_c   1.000
_cell.angle_alpha   90.00
_cell.angle_beta   90.00
_cell.angle_gamma   90.00
#
_symmetry.space_group_name_H-M   'P 1'
#
loop_
_entity.id
_entity.type
_entity.pdbx_description
1 polymer ?
#
loop_
_entity_poly.entity_id
_entity_poly.type
_entity_poly.pdbx_seq_one_letter_code
_entity_poly.pdbx_strand_id
1 'polypeptide(L)'
;MNKKYVFWQLLLHPLTKNKCEVIVMKTKNKRRKRHMIIISIIGVLLLCIGIISLRLVYLSSVTKGESIAKYDNPKSAILVLDIQNDTMGIDQYGDTGPLMANINRAIEYAKDSEMEIIYTKQEFKGNPLDSILSNGMYKADSDGSELYNELSIQSDNIFSKLRTDTFSVEHFENYLIKNKINTLYIVGADASACVYKTALGGINRGYQVIILEDSIFSLNKKMLNTMLEKYKLKGIEISTSQDFIQL
;
A
#
# COMPACT_ATOMS: atom_id res chain seq x y z
N MET A 1 20.52 -25.16 85.93
CA MET A 1 20.84 -25.13 84.48
C MET A 1 19.90 -26.04 83.70
N ASN A 2 19.21 -25.43 82.73
CA ASN A 2 18.48 -25.93 81.55
C ASN A 2 18.06 -27.41 81.41
N LYS A 3 16.80 -27.70 81.76
CA LYS A 3 16.02 -28.84 81.20
C LYS A 3 14.65 -28.45 80.62
N LYS A 4 14.29 -27.16 80.56
CA LYS A 4 13.01 -26.70 79.96
C LYS A 4 13.08 -26.28 78.49
N TYR A 5 14.28 -26.18 77.90
CA TYR A 5 14.44 -25.70 76.52
C TYR A 5 14.45 -26.79 75.44
N VAL A 6 14.69 -28.06 75.79
CA VAL A 6 14.83 -29.14 74.79
C VAL A 6 13.47 -29.71 74.35
N PHE A 7 12.42 -29.55 75.15
CA PHE A 7 11.10 -30.09 74.80
C PHE A 7 10.30 -29.22 73.81
N TRP A 8 10.64 -27.93 73.69
CA TRP A 8 9.99 -27.03 72.73
C TRP A 8 10.60 -27.10 71.32
N GLN A 9 11.81 -27.65 71.14
CA GLN A 9 12.43 -27.79 69.82
C GLN A 9 11.94 -29.01 69.01
N LEU A 10 11.37 -30.02 69.65
CA LEU A 10 10.93 -31.26 68.98
C LEU A 10 9.47 -31.24 68.51
N LEU A 11 8.63 -30.33 69.02
CA LEU A 11 7.21 -30.20 68.61
C LEU A 11 6.97 -29.26 67.42
N LEU A 12 7.96 -28.45 67.03
CA LEU A 12 7.85 -27.47 65.93
C LEU A 12 8.52 -27.90 64.61
N HIS A 13 9.24 -29.03 64.61
CA HIS A 13 10.09 -29.44 63.49
C HIS A 13 9.37 -30.12 62.30
N PRO A 14 8.24 -30.86 62.46
CA PRO A 14 7.54 -31.48 61.32
C PRO A 14 6.60 -30.50 60.58
N LEU A 15 6.06 -29.50 61.28
CA LEU A 15 5.03 -28.59 60.74
C LEU A 15 5.61 -27.48 59.85
N THR A 16 6.88 -27.14 60.02
CA THR A 16 7.56 -26.06 59.28
C THR A 16 8.08 -26.53 57.91
N LYS A 17 8.55 -27.78 57.80
CA LYS A 17 9.06 -28.37 56.54
C LYS A 17 7.95 -28.53 55.49
N ASN A 18 6.79 -29.06 55.88
CA ASN A 18 5.62 -29.20 55.00
C ASN A 18 5.05 -27.86 54.54
N LYS A 19 5.01 -26.84 55.41
CA LYS A 19 4.59 -25.48 55.01
C LYS A 19 5.56 -24.86 54.00
N CYS A 20 6.86 -25.03 54.21
CA CYS A 20 7.88 -24.49 53.31
C CYS A 20 7.81 -25.12 51.91
N GLU A 21 7.69 -26.45 51.83
CA GLU A 21 7.54 -27.16 50.55
C GLU A 21 6.27 -26.75 49.79
N VAL A 22 5.13 -26.62 50.50
CA VAL A 22 3.87 -26.16 49.88
C VAL A 22 4.00 -24.74 49.32
N ILE A 23 4.69 -23.83 50.03
CA ILE A 23 4.93 -22.45 49.56
C ILE A 23 5.86 -22.46 48.33
N VAL A 24 6.93 -23.26 48.34
CA VAL A 24 7.86 -23.41 47.21
C VAL A 24 7.13 -24.00 45.98
N MET A 25 6.27 -25.01 46.17
CA MET A 25 5.47 -25.59 45.09
C MET A 25 4.46 -24.57 44.53
N LYS A 26 3.78 -23.81 45.39
CA LYS A 26 2.79 -22.80 44.98
C LYS A 26 3.45 -21.65 44.22
N THR A 27 4.64 -21.21 44.63
CA THR A 27 5.42 -20.17 43.93
C THR A 27 5.99 -20.67 42.60
N LYS A 28 6.51 -21.91 42.53
CA LYS A 28 6.96 -22.54 41.29
C LYS A 28 5.81 -22.72 40.28
N ASN A 29 4.63 -23.12 40.75
CA ASN A 29 3.43 -23.22 39.90
C ASN A 29 2.95 -21.85 39.41
N LYS A 30 2.95 -20.81 40.27
CA LYS A 30 2.66 -19.42 39.88
C LYS A 30 3.65 -18.91 38.83
N ARG A 31 4.95 -19.19 38.99
CA ARG A 31 5.99 -18.85 38.01
C ARG A 31 5.76 -19.56 36.68
N ARG A 32 5.50 -20.88 36.70
CA ARG A 32 5.21 -21.67 35.49
C ARG A 32 3.97 -21.17 34.76
N LYS A 33 2.87 -20.88 35.47
CA LYS A 33 1.67 -20.26 34.89
C LYS A 33 1.96 -18.90 34.25
N ARG A 34 2.76 -18.04 34.90
CA ARG A 34 3.20 -16.76 34.30
C ARG A 34 4.02 -16.97 33.02
N HIS A 35 4.92 -17.95 32.98
CA HIS A 35 5.70 -18.24 31.77
C HIS A 35 4.79 -18.74 30.63
N MET A 36 3.83 -19.63 30.94
CA MET A 36 2.85 -20.10 29.95
C MET A 36 2.01 -18.94 29.38
N ILE A 37 1.54 -18.02 30.23
CA ILE A 37 0.80 -16.83 29.78
C ILE A 37 1.66 -15.96 28.86
N ILE A 38 2.92 -15.72 29.24
CA ILE A 38 3.86 -14.92 28.42
C ILE A 38 4.08 -15.59 27.05
N ILE A 39 4.32 -16.91 27.02
CA ILE A 39 4.51 -17.66 25.77
C ILE A 39 3.25 -17.56 24.89
N SER A 40 2.05 -17.69 25.47
CA SER A 40 0.80 -17.53 24.73
C SER A 40 0.63 -16.12 24.17
N ILE A 41 0.93 -15.07 24.95
CA ILE A 41 0.87 -13.68 24.47
C ILE A 41 1.84 -13.46 23.31
N ILE A 42 3.09 -13.93 23.44
CA ILE A 42 4.09 -13.84 22.37
C ILE A 42 3.60 -14.57 21.12
N GLY A 43 3.04 -15.78 21.27
CA GLY A 43 2.47 -16.54 20.16
C GLY A 43 1.37 -15.79 19.42
N VAL A 44 0.44 -15.16 20.16
CA VAL A 44 -0.64 -14.33 19.57
C VAL A 44 -0.07 -13.11 18.85
N LEU A 45 0.91 -12.42 19.44
CA LEU A 45 1.55 -11.26 18.81
C LEU A 45 2.25 -11.63 17.50
N LEU A 46 2.99 -12.74 17.46
CA LEU A 46 3.64 -13.22 16.24
C LEU A 46 2.62 -13.57 15.15
N LEU A 47 1.50 -14.19 15.53
CA LEU A 47 0.41 -14.48 14.60
C LEU A 47 -0.19 -13.19 14.01
N CYS A 48 -0.47 -12.18 14.86
CA CYS A 48 -0.98 -10.89 14.40
C CYS A 48 -0.01 -10.18 13.45
N ILE A 49 1.28 -10.17 13.78
CA ILE A 49 2.33 -9.62 12.90
C ILE A 49 2.31 -10.33 11.55
N GLY A 50 2.25 -11.67 11.55
CA GLY A 50 2.17 -12.45 10.32
C GLY A 50 0.97 -12.08 9.44
N ILE A 51 -0.21 -11.92 10.04
CA ILE A 51 -1.43 -11.51 9.30
C ILE A 51 -1.29 -10.10 8.72
N ILE A 52 -0.77 -9.15 9.50
CA ILE A 52 -0.54 -7.77 9.04
C ILE A 52 0.50 -7.74 7.91
N SER A 53 1.61 -8.45 8.06
CA SER A 53 2.64 -8.55 7.03
C SER A 53 2.08 -9.17 5.75
N LEU A 54 1.28 -10.24 5.85
CA LEU A 54 0.64 -10.86 4.69
C LEU A 54 -0.32 -9.88 4.00
N ARG A 55 -1.11 -9.12 4.76
CA ARG A 55 -2.01 -8.10 4.22
C ARG A 55 -1.25 -7.00 3.49
N LEU A 56 -0.15 -6.50 4.07
CA LEU A 56 0.72 -5.49 3.44
C LEU A 56 1.35 -6.01 2.14
N VAL A 57 1.85 -7.24 2.13
CA VAL A 57 2.39 -7.88 0.91
C VAL A 57 1.30 -8.03 -0.14
N TYR A 58 0.09 -8.42 0.25
CA TYR A 58 -1.03 -8.49 -0.67
C TYR A 58 -1.35 -7.12 -1.30
N LEU A 59 -1.48 -6.05 -0.51
CA LEU A 59 -1.79 -4.70 -1.01
C LEU A 59 -0.68 -4.09 -1.90
N SER A 60 0.59 -4.48 -1.68
CA SER A 60 1.77 -3.87 -2.32
C SER A 60 2.47 -4.74 -3.37
N SER A 61 2.01 -5.97 -3.61
CA SER A 61 2.62 -6.87 -4.60
C SER A 61 2.20 -6.47 -6.02
N VAL A 62 3.14 -6.60 -6.95
CA VAL A 62 2.87 -6.44 -8.39
C VAL A 62 2.25 -7.72 -8.91
N THR A 63 1.15 -7.60 -9.65
CA THR A 63 0.48 -8.73 -10.27
C THR A 63 1.24 -9.20 -11.51
N LYS A 64 0.96 -10.46 -11.88
CA LYS A 64 1.37 -11.04 -13.15
C LYS A 64 0.10 -11.29 -13.97
N GLY A 65 0.25 -11.34 -15.29
CA GLY A 65 -0.81 -11.68 -16.21
C GLY A 65 -0.21 -12.20 -17.51
N GLU A 66 -1.07 -12.62 -18.42
CA GLU A 66 -0.67 -12.98 -19.77
C GLU A 66 -0.17 -11.74 -20.53
N SER A 67 0.76 -11.95 -21.46
CA SER A 67 1.19 -10.86 -22.35
C SER A 67 0.04 -10.46 -23.27
N ILE A 68 -0.10 -9.16 -23.52
CA ILE A 68 -1.06 -8.66 -24.50
C ILE A 68 -0.75 -9.17 -25.90
N ALA A 69 -1.80 -9.31 -26.71
CA ALA A 69 -1.65 -9.59 -28.12
C ALA A 69 -0.99 -8.40 -28.85
N LYS A 70 -0.39 -8.68 -30.00
CA LYS A 70 -0.01 -7.62 -30.94
C LYS A 70 -1.25 -7.15 -31.68
N TYR A 71 -1.47 -5.85 -31.72
CA TYR A 71 -2.59 -5.24 -32.44
C TYR A 71 -2.09 -4.64 -33.76
N ASP A 72 -2.87 -4.78 -34.83
CA ASP A 72 -2.54 -4.18 -36.13
C ASP A 72 -2.58 -2.64 -36.09
N ASN A 73 -3.49 -2.10 -35.28
CA ASN A 73 -3.67 -0.66 -35.04
C ASN A 73 -3.69 -0.43 -33.52
N PRO A 74 -2.52 -0.47 -32.86
CA PRO A 74 -2.44 -0.26 -31.43
C PRO A 74 -2.79 1.19 -31.07
N LYS A 75 -3.36 1.36 -29.88
CA LYS A 75 -3.72 2.68 -29.33
C LYS A 75 -2.93 2.97 -28.06
N SER A 76 -2.85 4.26 -27.73
CA SER A 76 -2.29 4.77 -26.48
C SER A 76 -3.41 5.20 -25.54
N ALA A 77 -3.13 5.18 -24.24
CA ALA A 77 -3.96 5.80 -23.22
C ALA A 77 -3.11 6.64 -22.25
N ILE A 78 -3.70 7.73 -21.75
CA ILE A 78 -3.23 8.36 -20.52
C ILE A 78 -3.92 7.71 -19.32
N LEU A 79 -3.11 7.26 -18.35
CA LEU A 79 -3.55 6.62 -17.12
C LEU A 79 -3.24 7.54 -15.94
N VAL A 80 -4.28 8.14 -15.37
CA VAL A 80 -4.22 9.07 -14.25
C VAL A 80 -4.45 8.28 -12.96
N LEU A 81 -3.37 8.08 -12.19
CA LEU A 81 -3.40 7.25 -11.00
C LEU A 81 -3.67 8.04 -9.73
N ASP A 82 -4.79 7.73 -9.07
CA ASP A 82 -5.07 8.04 -7.66
C ASP A 82 -4.85 9.53 -7.29
N ILE A 83 -5.23 10.43 -8.20
CA ILE A 83 -5.32 11.87 -7.90
C ILE A 83 -6.65 12.11 -7.17
N GLN A 84 -6.61 11.91 -5.86
CA GLN A 84 -7.79 11.94 -4.97
C GLN A 84 -7.63 13.00 -3.87
N ASN A 85 -8.73 13.40 -3.25
CA ASN A 85 -8.74 14.43 -2.19
C ASN A 85 -7.89 14.05 -0.95
N ASP A 86 -7.73 12.76 -0.67
CA ASP A 86 -6.85 12.28 0.39
C ASP A 86 -5.36 12.42 0.04
N THR A 87 -4.98 12.60 -1.23
CA THR A 87 -3.57 12.65 -1.65
C THR A 87 -3.13 14.05 -2.06
N MET A 88 -4.05 14.85 -2.60
CA MET A 88 -3.77 16.19 -3.14
C MET A 88 -4.37 17.30 -2.30
N GLY A 89 -3.77 18.50 -2.36
CA GLY A 89 -4.27 19.66 -1.60
C GLY A 89 -4.00 19.61 -0.09
N ILE A 90 -3.03 18.79 0.35
CA ILE A 90 -2.66 18.67 1.76
C ILE A 90 -1.36 19.44 2.03
N ASP A 91 -1.41 20.40 2.96
CA ASP A 91 -0.31 21.30 3.30
C ASP A 91 1.03 20.58 3.56
N GLN A 92 0.97 19.39 4.16
CA GLN A 92 2.16 18.58 4.47
C GLN A 92 2.93 18.08 3.24
N TYR A 93 2.33 18.22 2.05
CA TYR A 93 2.87 17.82 0.76
C TYR A 93 3.39 19.00 -0.08
N GLY A 94 3.27 20.22 0.44
CA GLY A 94 3.74 21.44 -0.21
C GLY A 94 2.87 21.90 -1.37
N ASP A 95 3.41 22.78 -2.21
CA ASP A 95 2.70 23.30 -3.38
C ASP A 95 2.58 22.24 -4.49
N THR A 96 1.39 21.66 -4.62
CA THR A 96 1.04 20.71 -5.69
C THR A 96 0.51 21.38 -6.95
N GLY A 97 0.44 22.72 -7.01
CA GLY A 97 -0.08 23.48 -8.15
C GLY A 97 0.64 23.18 -9.46
N PRO A 98 1.99 23.21 -9.52
CA PRO A 98 2.73 22.87 -10.73
C PRO A 98 2.49 21.44 -11.22
N LEU A 99 2.38 20.48 -10.30
CA LEU A 99 2.06 19.09 -10.60
C LEU A 99 0.66 18.99 -11.24
N MET A 100 -0.35 19.59 -10.60
CA MET A 100 -1.73 19.59 -11.11
C MET A 100 -1.83 20.29 -12.46
N ALA A 101 -1.10 21.38 -12.68
CA ALA A 101 -1.06 22.06 -13.97
C ALA A 101 -0.49 21.16 -15.08
N ASN A 102 0.54 20.36 -14.79
CA ASN A 102 1.09 19.40 -15.76
C ASN A 102 0.13 18.24 -16.04
N ILE A 103 -0.46 17.66 -15.00
CA ILE A 103 -1.44 16.57 -15.13
C ILE A 103 -2.64 17.02 -15.97
N ASN A 104 -3.24 18.16 -15.64
CA ASN A 104 -4.41 18.67 -16.37
C ASN A 104 -4.06 19.01 -17.83
N ARG A 105 -2.87 19.56 -18.10
CA ARG A 105 -2.43 19.82 -19.48
C ARG A 105 -2.27 18.53 -20.28
N ALA A 106 -1.71 17.48 -19.68
CA ALA A 106 -1.60 16.17 -20.32
C ALA A 106 -2.97 15.56 -20.60
N ILE A 107 -3.94 15.71 -19.69
CA ILE A 107 -5.32 15.24 -19.89
C ILE A 107 -6.01 16.01 -21.02
N GLU A 108 -5.90 17.34 -21.07
CA GLU A 108 -6.51 18.13 -22.16
C GLU A 108 -5.90 17.75 -23.52
N TYR A 109 -4.58 17.58 -23.61
CA TYR A 109 -3.97 17.11 -24.84
C TYR A 109 -4.45 15.70 -25.23
N ALA A 110 -4.58 14.78 -24.27
CA ALA A 110 -5.11 13.45 -24.54
C ALA A 110 -6.55 13.51 -25.09
N LYS A 111 -7.38 14.42 -24.56
CA LYS A 111 -8.74 14.66 -25.06
C LYS A 111 -8.73 15.21 -26.49
N ASP A 112 -7.94 16.26 -26.74
CA ASP A 112 -7.86 16.93 -28.04
C ASP A 112 -7.32 16.01 -29.14
N SER A 113 -6.46 15.05 -28.77
CA SER A 113 -5.89 14.03 -29.65
C SER A 113 -6.72 12.74 -29.72
N GLU A 114 -7.94 12.72 -29.16
CA GLU A 114 -8.82 11.55 -29.10
C GLU A 114 -8.14 10.29 -28.50
N MET A 115 -7.18 10.49 -27.59
CA MET A 115 -6.50 9.44 -26.84
C MET A 115 -7.40 8.97 -25.68
N GLU A 116 -7.34 7.66 -25.37
CA GLU A 116 -8.09 7.11 -24.24
C GLU A 116 -7.61 7.74 -22.92
N ILE A 117 -8.54 8.29 -22.14
CA ILE A 117 -8.28 8.82 -20.81
C ILE A 117 -8.90 7.89 -19.79
N ILE A 118 -8.07 7.43 -18.85
CA ILE A 118 -8.44 6.46 -17.82
C ILE A 118 -8.01 6.98 -16.45
N TYR A 119 -8.91 6.93 -15.48
CA TYR A 119 -8.64 7.31 -14.09
C TYR A 119 -8.70 6.09 -13.18
N THR A 120 -7.93 6.12 -12.09
CA THR A 120 -8.08 5.14 -11.00
C THR A 120 -8.35 5.81 -9.68
N LYS A 121 -9.08 5.10 -8.82
CA LYS A 121 -9.28 5.47 -7.41
C LYS A 121 -8.76 4.34 -6.53
N GLN A 122 -7.86 4.65 -5.62
CA GLN A 122 -7.55 3.76 -4.51
C GLN A 122 -8.73 3.79 -3.54
N GLU A 123 -9.25 2.62 -3.15
CA GLU A 123 -10.39 2.50 -2.24
C GLU A 123 -10.28 1.29 -1.30
N PHE A 124 -10.56 1.51 -0.02
CA PHE A 124 -10.63 0.49 1.02
C PHE A 124 -12.08 0.32 1.50
N LYS A 125 -12.61 -0.89 1.32
CA LYS A 125 -13.99 -1.24 1.69
C LYS A 125 -14.04 -1.86 3.09
N GLY A 126 -14.27 -1.02 4.10
CA GLY A 126 -14.75 -1.43 5.43
C GLY A 126 -13.84 -2.34 6.27
N ASN A 127 -12.64 -2.70 5.82
CA ASN A 127 -11.69 -3.48 6.60
C ASN A 127 -10.93 -2.57 7.59
N PRO A 128 -11.06 -2.78 8.91
CA PRO A 128 -10.39 -1.95 9.90
C PRO A 128 -8.86 -1.95 9.77
N LEU A 129 -8.26 -3.08 9.35
CA LEU A 129 -6.81 -3.14 9.15
C LEU A 129 -6.37 -2.24 8.01
N ASP A 130 -7.11 -2.21 6.91
CA ASP A 130 -6.76 -1.37 5.77
C ASP A 130 -6.84 0.11 6.16
N SER A 131 -7.88 0.51 6.90
CA SER A 131 -8.01 1.87 7.44
C SER A 131 -6.88 2.23 8.40
N ILE A 132 -6.38 1.30 9.22
CA ILE A 132 -5.23 1.58 10.09
C ILE A 132 -3.96 1.75 9.25
N LEU A 133 -3.75 0.88 8.26
CA LEU A 133 -2.57 0.90 7.40
C LEU A 133 -2.53 2.11 6.45
N SER A 134 -3.70 2.64 6.08
CA SER A 134 -3.85 3.85 5.26
C SER A 134 -4.02 5.12 6.09
N ASN A 135 -3.90 5.07 7.42
CA ASN A 135 -4.18 6.19 8.31
C ASN A 135 -5.58 6.82 8.12
N GLY A 136 -6.56 6.03 7.69
CA GLY A 136 -7.94 6.45 7.43
C GLY A 136 -8.19 6.95 6.01
N MET A 137 -7.15 7.07 5.19
CA MET A 137 -7.25 7.53 3.81
C MET A 137 -7.90 6.46 2.91
N TYR A 138 -8.46 6.93 1.80
CA TYR A 138 -9.06 6.14 0.72
C TYR A 138 -10.23 5.29 1.18
N LYS A 139 -10.95 5.70 2.22
CA LYS A 139 -12.16 4.99 2.65
C LYS A 139 -13.21 5.09 1.55
N ALA A 140 -13.69 3.96 1.04
CA ALA A 140 -14.73 3.96 0.00
C ALA A 140 -15.96 4.79 0.43
N ASP A 141 -16.57 5.47 -0.55
CA ASP A 141 -17.74 6.33 -0.39
C ASP A 141 -17.49 7.55 0.54
N SER A 142 -16.24 7.99 0.67
CA SER A 142 -15.90 9.23 1.39
C SER A 142 -15.36 10.30 0.46
N ASP A 143 -15.48 11.57 0.85
CA ASP A 143 -14.96 12.71 0.10
C ASP A 143 -13.46 12.56 -0.20
N GLY A 144 -12.69 12.02 0.76
CA GLY A 144 -11.26 11.74 0.60
C GLY A 144 -10.95 10.74 -0.52
N SER A 145 -11.85 9.77 -0.74
CA SER A 145 -11.71 8.77 -1.81
C SER A 145 -12.19 9.26 -3.17
N GLU A 146 -12.81 10.43 -3.28
CA GLU A 146 -13.17 10.96 -4.59
C GLU A 146 -11.98 11.56 -5.32
N LEU A 147 -12.07 11.62 -6.65
CA LEU A 147 -11.07 12.31 -7.47
C LEU A 147 -10.94 13.77 -7.01
N TYR A 148 -9.71 14.28 -7.07
CA TYR A 148 -9.40 15.62 -6.61
C TYR A 148 -10.21 16.66 -7.38
N ASN A 149 -10.80 17.62 -6.68
CA ASN A 149 -11.73 18.59 -7.25
C ASN A 149 -11.14 19.49 -8.34
N GLU A 150 -9.82 19.72 -8.34
CA GLU A 150 -9.12 20.49 -9.39
C GLU A 150 -8.60 19.62 -10.54
N LEU A 151 -8.83 18.31 -10.52
CA LEU A 151 -8.48 17.42 -11.62
C LEU A 151 -9.45 17.65 -12.80
N SER A 152 -8.90 17.82 -14.00
CA SER A 152 -9.71 17.86 -15.23
C SER A 152 -10.23 16.46 -15.54
N ILE A 153 -11.50 16.19 -15.26
CA ILE A 153 -12.15 14.93 -15.57
C ILE A 153 -12.80 15.04 -16.96
N GLN A 154 -12.25 14.30 -17.93
CA GLN A 154 -12.64 14.37 -19.35
C GLN A 154 -13.16 13.02 -19.88
N SER A 155 -13.38 12.04 -18.98
CA SER A 155 -13.85 10.70 -19.30
C SER A 155 -14.48 10.04 -18.07
N ASP A 156 -15.47 9.17 -18.29
CA ASP A 156 -16.14 8.37 -17.26
C ASP A 156 -15.41 7.02 -16.98
N ASN A 157 -14.27 6.78 -17.63
CA ASN A 157 -13.48 5.56 -17.46
C ASN A 157 -12.71 5.56 -16.12
N ILE A 158 -13.42 5.33 -15.03
CA ILE A 158 -12.89 5.38 -13.66
C ILE A 158 -12.91 3.98 -13.05
N PHE A 159 -11.74 3.53 -12.57
CA PHE A 159 -11.55 2.19 -12.02
C PHE A 159 -11.14 2.24 -10.55
N SER A 160 -11.97 1.69 -9.67
CA SER A 160 -11.64 1.54 -8.24
C SER A 160 -10.77 0.31 -7.99
N LYS A 161 -9.69 0.48 -7.22
CA LYS A 161 -8.74 -0.59 -6.88
C LYS A 161 -8.44 -0.65 -5.39
N LEU A 162 -8.27 -1.89 -4.91
CA LEU A 162 -7.83 -2.16 -3.54
C LEU A 162 -6.30 -2.20 -3.40
N ARG A 163 -5.60 -2.71 -4.42
CA ARG A 163 -4.15 -2.88 -4.41
C ARG A 163 -3.48 -1.71 -5.10
N THR A 164 -2.21 -1.49 -4.78
CA THR A 164 -1.41 -0.42 -5.40
C THR A 164 -1.23 -0.63 -6.91
N ASP A 165 -1.18 -1.87 -7.38
CA ASP A 165 -1.15 -2.22 -8.81
C ASP A 165 -2.57 -2.27 -9.42
N THR A 166 -2.86 -1.36 -10.35
CA THR A 166 -4.15 -1.29 -11.06
C THR A 166 -4.46 -2.54 -11.87
N PHE A 167 -3.45 -3.28 -12.35
CA PHE A 167 -3.67 -4.54 -13.06
C PHE A 167 -4.19 -5.68 -12.18
N SER A 168 -4.39 -5.45 -10.88
CA SER A 168 -5.19 -6.33 -10.04
C SER A 168 -6.70 -6.23 -10.28
N VAL A 169 -7.13 -5.26 -11.09
CA VAL A 169 -8.52 -4.99 -11.42
C VAL A 169 -8.83 -5.58 -12.80
N GLU A 170 -9.54 -6.70 -12.84
CA GLU A 170 -9.81 -7.45 -14.08
C GLU A 170 -10.54 -6.60 -15.13
N HIS A 171 -11.52 -5.79 -14.72
CA HIS A 171 -12.27 -4.94 -15.66
C HIS A 171 -11.42 -3.79 -16.24
N PHE A 172 -10.39 -3.33 -15.54
CA PHE A 172 -9.39 -2.41 -16.09
C PHE A 172 -8.55 -3.09 -17.16
N GLU A 173 -8.03 -4.28 -16.88
CA GLU A 173 -7.23 -5.05 -17.85
C GLU A 173 -8.06 -5.38 -19.11
N ASN A 174 -9.31 -5.82 -18.92
CA ASN A 174 -10.24 -6.08 -20.03
C ASN A 174 -10.56 -4.82 -20.84
N TYR A 175 -10.64 -3.64 -20.20
CA TYR A 175 -10.85 -2.38 -20.89
C TYR A 175 -9.69 -2.06 -21.84
N LEU A 176 -8.44 -2.19 -21.37
CA LEU A 176 -7.25 -1.95 -22.19
C LEU A 176 -7.19 -2.88 -23.40
N ILE A 177 -7.43 -4.18 -23.17
CA ILE A 177 -7.43 -5.20 -24.23
C ILE A 177 -8.52 -4.92 -25.26
N LYS A 178 -9.76 -4.66 -24.81
CA LYS A 178 -10.90 -4.36 -25.69
C LYS A 178 -10.63 -3.15 -26.58
N ASN A 179 -9.97 -2.14 -26.05
CA ASN A 179 -9.64 -0.90 -26.77
C ASN A 179 -8.30 -0.98 -27.52
N LYS A 180 -7.66 -2.15 -27.57
CA LYS A 180 -6.38 -2.40 -28.27
C LYS A 180 -5.27 -1.45 -27.79
N ILE A 181 -5.28 -1.13 -26.50
CA ILE A 181 -4.26 -0.30 -25.88
C ILE A 181 -3.01 -1.13 -25.67
N ASN A 182 -1.85 -0.64 -26.12
CA ASN A 182 -0.55 -1.24 -25.83
C ASN A 182 0.43 -0.25 -25.17
N THR A 183 0.17 1.05 -25.26
CA THR A 183 1.02 2.10 -24.70
C THR A 183 0.27 2.88 -23.62
N LEU A 184 0.88 3.01 -22.45
CA LEU A 184 0.34 3.72 -21.30
C LEU A 184 1.25 4.88 -20.91
N TYR A 185 0.73 6.10 -21.02
CA TYR A 185 1.33 7.30 -20.42
C TYR A 185 0.78 7.46 -19.01
N ILE A 186 1.63 7.29 -18.00
CA ILE A 186 1.20 7.29 -16.60
C ILE A 186 1.56 8.61 -15.92
N VAL A 187 0.56 9.19 -15.27
CA VAL A 187 0.66 10.34 -14.35
C VAL A 187 0.00 9.98 -13.03
N GLY A 188 0.24 10.75 -11.97
CA GLY A 188 -0.50 10.59 -10.71
C GLY A 188 0.35 10.37 -9.46
N ALA A 189 -0.22 9.72 -8.45
CA ALA A 189 0.40 9.56 -7.13
C ALA A 189 0.31 8.12 -6.59
N ASP A 190 1.25 7.65 -5.75
CA ASP A 190 2.60 8.16 -5.50
C ASP A 190 3.62 7.39 -6.38
N ALA A 191 4.66 8.09 -6.83
CA ALA A 191 5.83 7.58 -7.54
C ALA A 191 6.50 6.36 -6.87
N SER A 192 6.41 6.19 -5.56
CA SER A 192 7.00 5.05 -4.85
C SER A 192 6.04 3.86 -4.67
N ALA A 193 4.75 4.08 -4.94
CA ALA A 193 3.66 3.14 -4.68
C ALA A 193 2.85 2.85 -5.94
N CYS A 194 1.64 3.40 -6.08
CA CYS A 194 0.68 3.03 -7.13
C CYS A 194 1.24 3.21 -8.54
N VAL A 195 1.97 4.31 -8.78
CA VAL A 195 2.63 4.57 -10.07
C VAL A 195 3.64 3.47 -10.37
N TYR A 196 4.56 3.18 -9.44
CA TYR A 196 5.60 2.19 -9.66
C TYR A 196 5.04 0.77 -9.86
N LYS A 197 4.06 0.40 -9.03
CA LYS A 197 3.49 -0.95 -9.02
C LYS A 197 2.65 -1.21 -10.26
N THR A 198 1.87 -0.23 -10.69
CA THR A 198 1.08 -0.31 -11.93
C THR A 198 1.99 -0.31 -13.16
N ALA A 199 3.05 0.50 -13.17
CA ALA A 199 4.02 0.50 -14.27
C ALA A 199 4.68 -0.87 -14.45
N LEU A 200 5.12 -1.51 -13.37
CA LEU A 200 5.63 -2.87 -13.42
C LEU A 200 4.56 -3.90 -13.82
N GLY A 201 3.33 -3.72 -13.36
CA GLY A 201 2.20 -4.57 -13.74
C GLY A 201 1.92 -4.56 -15.25
N GLY A 202 2.08 -3.39 -15.87
CA GLY A 202 1.97 -3.19 -17.32
C GLY A 202 3.12 -3.80 -18.09
N ILE A 203 4.36 -3.55 -17.67
CA ILE A 203 5.55 -4.17 -18.29
C ILE A 203 5.48 -5.70 -18.23
N ASN A 204 5.06 -6.27 -17.10
CA ASN A 204 4.90 -7.72 -16.95
C ASN A 204 3.92 -8.34 -17.96
N ARG A 205 3.02 -7.53 -18.53
CA ARG A 205 2.02 -7.93 -19.54
C ARG A 205 2.38 -7.44 -20.94
N GLY A 206 3.57 -6.86 -21.13
CA GLY A 206 4.04 -6.40 -22.44
C GLY A 206 3.47 -5.07 -22.91
N TYR A 207 2.87 -4.26 -22.03
CA TYR A 207 2.55 -2.87 -22.36
C TYR A 207 3.84 -2.05 -22.44
N GLN A 208 3.90 -1.12 -23.40
CA GLN A 208 4.85 -0.01 -23.35
C GLN A 208 4.37 0.96 -22.26
N VAL A 209 5.23 1.26 -21.30
CA VAL A 209 4.89 2.13 -20.17
C VAL A 209 5.83 3.31 -20.12
N ILE A 210 5.25 4.50 -20.20
CA ILE A 210 5.94 5.78 -20.23
C ILE A 210 5.45 6.61 -19.05
N ILE A 211 6.36 7.02 -18.18
CA ILE A 211 6.06 7.89 -17.04
C ILE A 211 6.32 9.33 -17.44
N LEU A 212 5.36 10.22 -17.18
CA LEU A 212 5.60 11.66 -17.29
C LEU A 212 6.16 12.16 -15.95
N GLU A 213 7.47 12.35 -15.86
CA GLU A 213 8.17 12.53 -14.57
C GLU A 213 7.81 13.84 -13.85
N ASP A 214 7.41 14.86 -14.60
CA ASP A 214 6.93 16.15 -14.11
C ASP A 214 5.44 16.14 -13.74
N SER A 215 4.79 14.99 -13.89
CA SER A 215 3.35 14.76 -13.65
C SER A 215 3.11 13.60 -12.67
N ILE A 216 4.12 13.24 -11.86
CA ILE A 216 3.98 12.28 -10.77
C ILE A 216 4.38 12.87 -9.41
N PHE A 217 3.65 12.48 -8.37
CA PHE A 217 3.87 12.98 -7.02
C PHE A 217 4.76 12.05 -6.18
N SER A 218 5.58 12.65 -5.32
CA SER A 218 6.18 11.95 -4.17
C SER A 218 6.44 12.94 -3.03
N LEU A 219 6.36 12.46 -1.78
CA LEU A 219 6.49 13.29 -0.57
C LEU A 219 7.72 14.19 -0.50
N ASN A 220 8.84 13.78 -1.11
CA ASN A 220 9.99 14.65 -1.26
C ASN A 220 10.74 14.37 -2.55
N LYS A 221 11.41 15.42 -3.05
CA LYS A 221 12.16 15.40 -4.32
C LYS A 221 13.26 14.35 -4.36
N LYS A 222 13.91 14.05 -3.23
CA LYS A 222 14.97 13.01 -3.17
C LYS A 222 14.39 11.62 -3.42
N MET A 223 13.22 11.32 -2.85
CA MET A 223 12.51 10.08 -3.10
C MET A 223 12.08 9.99 -4.56
N LEU A 224 11.52 11.06 -5.12
CA LEU A 224 11.15 11.12 -6.54
C LEU A 224 12.34 10.79 -7.44
N ASN A 225 13.47 11.47 -7.27
CA ASN A 225 14.68 11.20 -8.05
C ASN A 225 15.17 9.75 -7.90
N THR A 226 15.12 9.20 -6.68
CA THR A 226 15.48 7.80 -6.43
C THR A 226 14.56 6.84 -7.17
N MET A 227 13.25 7.14 -7.19
CA MET A 227 12.27 6.33 -7.91
C MET A 227 12.45 6.43 -9.43
N LEU A 228 12.72 7.61 -9.99
CA LEU A 228 12.99 7.78 -11.43
C LEU A 228 14.21 6.97 -11.88
N GLU A 229 15.30 6.95 -11.11
CA GLU A 229 16.44 6.08 -11.42
C GLU A 229 16.06 4.59 -11.33
N LYS A 230 15.27 4.22 -10.33
CA LYS A 230 14.75 2.85 -10.19
C LYS A 230 13.83 2.46 -11.36
N TYR A 231 13.07 3.41 -11.90
CA TYR A 231 12.18 3.20 -13.05
C TYR A 231 13.00 2.84 -14.28
N LYS A 232 14.01 3.66 -14.61
CA LYS A 232 14.94 3.39 -15.73
C LYS A 232 15.60 2.02 -15.62
N LEU A 233 16.09 1.65 -14.42
CA LEU A 233 16.69 0.34 -14.16
C LEU A 233 15.73 -0.84 -14.35
N LYS A 234 14.41 -0.60 -14.32
CA LYS A 234 13.37 -1.59 -14.56
C LYS A 234 12.83 -1.57 -15.99
N GLY A 235 13.42 -0.76 -16.87
CA GLY A 235 12.99 -0.62 -18.26
C GLY A 235 11.70 0.18 -18.42
N ILE A 236 11.32 0.97 -17.42
CA ILE A 236 10.22 1.92 -17.53
C ILE A 236 10.74 3.15 -18.27
N GLU A 237 10.05 3.54 -19.35
CA GLU A 237 10.39 4.73 -20.12
C GLU A 237 9.97 6.00 -19.34
N ILE A 238 10.73 7.07 -19.52
CA ILE A 238 10.48 8.35 -18.86
C ILE A 238 10.46 9.44 -19.92
N SER A 239 9.47 10.32 -19.83
CA SER A 239 9.28 11.49 -20.67
C SER A 239 8.78 12.66 -19.80
N THR A 240 8.59 13.82 -20.40
CA THR A 240 8.01 14.99 -19.75
C THR A 240 6.61 15.26 -20.29
N SER A 241 5.77 15.97 -19.55
CA SER A 241 4.49 16.46 -20.06
C SER A 241 4.67 17.33 -21.30
N GLN A 242 5.79 18.05 -21.42
CA GLN A 242 6.10 18.89 -22.57
C GLN A 242 6.39 18.08 -23.84
N ASP A 243 7.13 16.97 -23.73
CA ASP A 243 7.39 16.09 -24.88
C ASP A 243 6.13 15.32 -25.29
N PHE A 244 5.33 14.90 -24.30
CA PHE A 244 4.07 14.19 -24.53
C PHE A 244 3.08 14.98 -25.39
N ILE A 245 2.92 16.29 -25.14
CA ILE A 245 1.98 17.13 -25.90
C ILE A 245 2.49 17.55 -27.29
N GLN A 246 3.66 17.07 -27.70
CA GLN A 246 4.24 17.31 -29.03
C GLN A 246 4.19 16.07 -29.93
N LEU A 247 3.61 14.96 -29.45
CA LEU A 247 3.33 13.76 -30.24
C LEU A 247 2.32 14.06 -31.36
#